data_AF-A0A956BSC2-F1
#
_entry.id   AF-A0A956BSC2-F1
#
_cell.length_a   1.000
_cell.length_b   1.000
_cell.length_c   1.000
_cell.angle_alpha   90.00
_cell.angle_beta   90.00
_cell.angle_gamma   90.00
#
_symmetry.space_group_name_H-M   'P 1'
#
loop_
_entity.id
_entity.type
_entity.pdbx_description
1 polymer ?
#
loop_
_entity_poly.entity_id
_entity_poly.type
_entity_poly.pdbx_seq_one_letter_code
_entity_poly.pdbx_strand_id
1 'polypeptide(L)'
;MTTLADKIADEVRAHPQRPALAALSAALLARLAESELRHLSPDAVSQRVREAGIARTDADFASGNVLDILERGPESDLDHALIAALAVSHWVDLPGARRAEVMAAWTERALWLETQTRYPVFAFVDRLLESHAADAYWDKVGERLLGAQATTPSEAARAAAWCAGLRSSSSAESARILERIAEDASDGVVRAMAAPSVSSGATAHAVQGLAGHAPPGGVRGVIRLLSGWAALQWLGRALAFIVTLRRHTTLQLGGAGVEVLSTTRLMGREVRRSRETFPLRSVQAASREVRYPRAHLLLGAAAFGASLLLGGVWVAEGVRTGETYLLMAGGALMLTGALLDLTLGVLPFGRRGHVAVRLDAADHVRVAIRGAEEARVDGFLRELERRLVGAGE
;
A
#
# COMPACT_ATOMS: atom_id res chain seq x y z
N MET A 1 4.22 -10.27 16.39
CA MET A 1 4.22 -11.47 15.54
C MET A 1 5.62 -11.61 14.98
N THR A 2 6.33 -12.71 15.27
CA THR A 2 7.66 -12.99 14.71
C THR A 2 7.55 -13.24 13.21
N THR A 3 8.33 -12.54 12.41
CA THR A 3 8.37 -12.72 10.96
C THR A 3 9.10 -14.02 10.59
N LEU A 4 8.95 -14.49 9.34
CA LEU A 4 9.68 -15.66 8.84
C LEU A 4 11.21 -15.46 8.99
N ALA A 5 11.71 -14.27 8.64
CA ALA A 5 13.11 -13.92 8.76
C ALA A 5 13.62 -13.95 10.21
N ASP A 6 12.78 -13.56 11.19
CA ASP A 6 13.16 -13.65 12.61
C ASP A 6 13.34 -15.13 13.03
N LYS A 7 12.40 -16.00 12.64
CA LYS A 7 12.48 -17.45 12.94
C LYS A 7 13.74 -18.09 12.35
N ILE A 8 14.02 -17.82 11.07
CA ILE A 8 15.21 -18.35 10.39
C ILE A 8 16.49 -17.81 11.02
N ALA A 9 16.54 -16.52 11.38
CA ALA A 9 17.71 -15.95 12.03
C ALA A 9 17.98 -16.61 13.38
N ASP A 10 16.95 -16.85 14.19
CA ASP A 10 17.07 -17.56 15.47
C ASP A 10 17.55 -19.00 15.29
N GLU A 11 17.01 -19.69 14.28
CA GLU A 11 17.39 -21.05 13.91
C GLU A 11 18.86 -21.15 13.48
N VAL A 12 19.31 -20.24 12.61
CA VAL A 12 20.70 -20.16 12.16
C VAL A 12 21.66 -19.86 13.31
N ARG A 13 21.30 -18.96 14.24
CA ARG A 13 22.13 -18.67 15.41
C ARG A 13 22.27 -19.86 16.36
N ALA A 14 21.23 -20.69 16.47
CA ALA A 14 21.22 -21.84 17.38
C ALA A 14 21.95 -23.08 16.83
N HIS A 15 22.22 -23.12 15.52
CA HIS A 15 22.74 -24.33 14.88
C HIS A 15 24.22 -24.61 15.21
N PRO A 16 24.61 -25.81 15.72
CA PRO A 16 25.98 -26.09 16.15
C PRO A 16 27.03 -25.98 15.03
N GLN A 17 26.68 -26.44 13.82
CA GLN A 17 27.55 -26.44 12.65
C GLN A 17 27.43 -25.16 11.80
N ARG A 18 26.85 -24.10 12.37
CA ARG A 18 26.61 -22.83 11.68
C ARG A 18 27.86 -22.31 10.95
N PRO A 19 29.08 -22.25 11.54
CA PRO A 19 30.22 -21.64 10.84
C PRO A 19 30.61 -22.36 9.54
N ALA A 20 30.57 -23.70 9.54
CA ALA A 20 30.91 -24.51 8.37
C ALA A 20 29.84 -24.36 7.26
N LEU A 21 28.57 -24.44 7.64
CA LEU A 21 27.45 -24.28 6.70
C LEU A 21 27.36 -22.84 6.17
N ALA A 22 27.59 -21.84 7.01
CA ALA A 22 27.65 -20.44 6.62
C ALA A 22 28.75 -20.18 5.59
N ALA A 23 29.96 -20.73 5.82
CA ALA A 23 31.06 -20.63 4.87
C ALA A 23 30.74 -21.28 3.52
N LEU A 24 30.10 -22.47 3.54
CA LEU A 24 29.66 -23.17 2.33
C LEU A 24 28.61 -22.34 1.56
N SER A 25 27.54 -21.89 2.23
CA SER A 25 26.49 -21.08 1.63
C SER A 25 27.05 -19.75 1.07
N ALA A 26 27.91 -19.07 1.82
CA ALA A 26 28.56 -17.84 1.38
C ALA A 26 29.44 -18.05 0.15
N ALA A 27 30.19 -19.16 0.08
CA ALA A 27 31.04 -19.49 -1.06
C ALA A 27 30.22 -19.81 -2.33
N LEU A 28 29.13 -20.56 -2.18
CA LEU A 28 28.24 -20.89 -3.29
C LEU A 28 27.50 -19.65 -3.82
N LEU A 29 26.93 -18.83 -2.93
CA LEU A 29 26.28 -17.58 -3.34
C LEU A 29 27.26 -16.58 -3.95
N ALA A 30 28.50 -16.52 -3.44
CA ALA A 30 29.53 -15.67 -4.03
C ALA A 30 29.85 -16.11 -5.46
N ARG A 31 30.02 -17.41 -5.70
CA ARG A 31 30.23 -17.95 -7.04
C ARG A 31 29.03 -17.69 -7.96
N LEU A 32 27.82 -17.85 -7.45
CA LEU A 32 26.59 -17.57 -8.18
C LEU A 32 26.56 -16.12 -8.66
N ALA A 33 26.87 -15.17 -7.76
CA ALA A 33 26.92 -13.74 -8.08
C ALA A 33 28.06 -13.37 -9.04
N GLU A 34 29.26 -13.91 -8.85
CA GLU A 34 30.43 -13.64 -9.70
C GLU A 34 30.26 -14.14 -11.14
N SER A 35 29.57 -15.27 -11.29
CA SER A 35 29.27 -15.85 -12.60
C SER A 35 27.97 -15.33 -13.21
N GLU A 36 27.26 -14.45 -12.49
CA GLU A 36 25.93 -13.93 -12.83
C GLU A 36 24.93 -15.03 -13.23
N LEU A 37 25.06 -16.23 -12.65
CA LEU A 37 24.21 -17.37 -12.95
C LEU A 37 22.96 -17.35 -12.09
N ARG A 38 21.82 -17.79 -12.63
CA ARG A 38 20.59 -17.98 -11.81
C ARG A 38 20.63 -19.22 -10.95
N HIS A 39 21.41 -20.23 -11.37
CA HIS A 39 21.52 -21.53 -10.71
C HIS A 39 22.96 -22.04 -10.84
N LEU A 40 23.46 -22.75 -9.82
CA LEU A 40 24.71 -23.51 -9.93
C LEU A 40 24.41 -24.91 -10.47
N SER A 41 25.37 -25.52 -11.18
CA SER A 41 25.21 -26.91 -11.60
C SER A 41 25.20 -27.85 -10.39
N PRO A 42 24.36 -28.89 -10.38
CA PRO A 42 24.31 -29.86 -9.28
C PRO A 42 25.67 -30.50 -8.98
N ASP A 43 26.48 -30.75 -10.00
CA ASP A 43 27.83 -31.30 -9.87
C ASP A 43 28.78 -30.36 -9.12
N ALA A 44 28.73 -29.05 -9.44
CA ALA A 44 29.57 -28.06 -8.78
C ALA A 44 29.17 -27.88 -7.31
N VAL A 45 27.88 -27.95 -7.00
CA VAL A 45 27.40 -27.92 -5.62
C VAL A 45 27.83 -29.19 -4.88
N SER A 46 27.57 -30.37 -5.44
CA SER A 46 27.94 -31.67 -4.86
C SER A 46 29.44 -31.77 -4.58
N GLN A 47 30.28 -31.24 -5.48
CA GLN A 47 31.72 -31.17 -5.26
C GLN A 47 32.07 -30.31 -4.04
N ARG A 48 31.49 -29.11 -3.93
CA ARG A 48 31.73 -28.20 -2.80
C ARG A 48 31.23 -28.75 -1.47
N VAL A 49 30.10 -29.44 -1.48
CA VAL A 49 29.57 -30.14 -0.30
C VAL A 49 30.55 -31.23 0.17
N ARG A 50 31.08 -32.03 -0.76
CA ARG A 50 32.09 -33.05 -0.44
C ARG A 50 33.40 -32.44 0.10
N GLU A 51 33.86 -31.35 -0.51
CA GLU A 51 35.06 -30.62 -0.05
C GLU A 51 34.89 -30.03 1.35
N ALA A 52 33.67 -29.60 1.71
CA ALA A 52 33.37 -29.07 3.04
C ALA A 52 33.39 -30.15 4.14
N GLY A 53 33.26 -31.43 3.78
CA GLY A 53 33.32 -32.55 4.73
C GLY A 53 32.21 -32.58 5.77
N ILE A 54 31.07 -31.92 5.50
CA ILE A 54 29.94 -31.81 6.42
C ILE A 54 29.05 -33.05 6.26
N ALA A 55 28.74 -33.74 7.37
CA ALA A 55 27.82 -34.87 7.33
C ALA A 55 26.38 -34.39 7.03
N ARG A 56 25.56 -35.20 6.34
CA ARG A 56 24.18 -34.80 6.04
C ARG A 56 23.34 -34.52 7.29
N THR A 57 23.49 -35.33 8.33
CA THR A 57 22.80 -35.16 9.62
C THR A 57 23.19 -33.88 10.35
N ASP A 58 24.38 -33.35 10.05
CA ASP A 58 24.91 -32.12 10.61
C ASP A 58 24.39 -30.86 9.89
N ALA A 59 23.54 -31.04 8.89
CA ALA A 59 22.94 -29.96 8.10
C ALA A 59 21.42 -29.88 8.26
N ASP A 60 20.85 -30.53 9.27
CA ASP A 60 19.42 -30.54 9.55
C ASP A 60 18.97 -29.29 10.32
N PHE A 61 18.11 -28.50 9.69
CA PHE A 61 17.38 -27.39 10.28
C PHE A 61 15.90 -27.82 10.41
N ALA A 62 15.16 -27.21 11.34
CA ALA A 62 13.70 -27.31 11.37
C ALA A 62 13.06 -26.81 10.06
N SER A 63 13.72 -25.88 9.38
CA SER A 63 13.35 -25.38 8.05
C SER A 63 13.77 -26.30 6.88
N GLY A 64 14.52 -27.37 7.13
CA GLY A 64 14.94 -28.36 6.13
C GLY A 64 16.45 -28.66 6.13
N ASN A 65 16.88 -29.70 5.42
CA ASN A 65 18.30 -30.03 5.32
C ASN A 65 19.01 -29.11 4.31
N VAL A 66 20.03 -28.38 4.76
CA VAL A 66 20.74 -27.38 3.93
C VAL A 66 21.48 -28.02 2.77
N LEU A 67 22.09 -29.20 2.94
CA LEU A 67 22.81 -29.86 1.86
C LEU A 67 21.84 -30.36 0.79
N ASP A 68 20.71 -30.93 1.20
CA ASP A 68 19.65 -31.35 0.27
C ASP A 68 19.10 -30.15 -0.52
N ILE A 69 18.86 -29.01 0.16
CA ILE A 69 18.43 -27.76 -0.47
C ILE A 69 19.46 -27.26 -1.49
N LEU A 70 20.74 -27.27 -1.15
CA LEU A 70 21.80 -26.81 -2.05
C LEU A 70 21.94 -27.73 -3.27
N GLU A 71 21.89 -29.05 -3.08
CA GLU A 71 22.05 -30.04 -4.16
C GLU A 71 20.87 -30.01 -5.15
N ARG A 72 19.64 -29.92 -4.67
CA ARG A 72 18.44 -29.82 -5.52
C ARG A 72 18.19 -28.42 -6.07
N GLY A 73 18.77 -27.41 -5.43
CA GLY A 73 18.48 -25.99 -5.64
C GLY A 73 17.30 -25.53 -4.77
N PRO A 74 17.34 -24.29 -4.23
CA PRO A 74 16.23 -23.78 -3.43
C PRO A 74 14.99 -23.54 -4.29
N GLU A 75 13.84 -24.05 -3.85
CA GLU A 75 12.57 -24.00 -4.60
C GLU A 75 11.53 -23.11 -3.92
N SER A 76 11.57 -23.02 -2.58
CA SER A 76 10.65 -22.22 -1.78
C SER A 76 11.27 -20.93 -1.27
N ASP A 77 10.45 -19.96 -0.88
CA ASP A 77 10.93 -18.72 -0.22
C ASP A 77 11.64 -19.03 1.11
N LEU A 78 11.22 -20.09 1.80
CA LEU A 78 11.88 -20.59 3.00
C LEU A 78 13.30 -21.07 2.71
N ASP A 79 13.49 -21.85 1.63
CA ASP A 79 14.81 -22.34 1.22
C ASP A 79 15.76 -21.19 0.90
N HIS A 80 15.30 -20.22 0.09
CA HIS A 80 16.09 -19.04 -0.26
C HIS A 80 16.47 -18.23 0.97
N ALA A 81 15.51 -18.05 1.89
CA ALA A 81 15.75 -17.31 3.12
C ALA A 81 16.76 -18.02 4.04
N LEU A 82 16.69 -19.34 4.19
CA LEU A 82 17.64 -20.12 4.99
C LEU A 82 19.08 -20.02 4.44
N ILE A 83 19.25 -20.20 3.13
CA ILE A 83 20.58 -20.12 2.49
C ILE A 83 21.14 -18.69 2.56
N ALA A 84 20.30 -17.66 2.35
CA ALA A 84 20.71 -16.26 2.48
C ALA A 84 21.14 -15.94 3.92
N ALA A 85 20.38 -16.41 4.93
CA ALA A 85 20.71 -16.23 6.33
C ALA A 85 22.05 -16.87 6.70
N LEU A 86 22.32 -18.10 6.25
CA LEU A 86 23.61 -18.77 6.46
C LEU A 86 24.75 -17.99 5.81
N ALA A 87 24.58 -17.52 4.58
CA ALA A 87 25.61 -16.73 3.89
C ALA A 87 25.94 -15.42 4.64
N VAL A 88 24.94 -14.71 5.17
CA VAL A 88 25.15 -13.51 5.99
C VAL A 88 25.82 -13.87 7.33
N SER A 89 25.43 -14.99 7.94
CA SER A 89 26.03 -15.45 9.20
C SER A 89 27.53 -15.73 9.08
N HIS A 90 28.04 -16.01 7.87
CA HIS A 90 29.47 -16.23 7.66
C HIS A 90 30.31 -15.04 8.12
N TRP A 91 29.81 -13.81 7.97
CA TRP A 91 30.53 -12.60 8.37
C TRP A 91 30.64 -12.45 9.89
N VAL A 92 29.67 -12.98 10.64
CA VAL A 92 29.66 -12.94 12.11
C VAL A 92 30.89 -13.66 12.66
N ASP A 93 31.24 -14.79 12.05
CA ASP A 93 32.34 -15.66 12.48
C ASP A 93 33.74 -15.16 12.06
N LEU A 94 33.82 -14.11 11.23
CA LEU A 94 35.11 -13.58 10.75
C LEU A 94 35.73 -12.56 11.73
N PRO A 95 37.08 -12.57 11.90
CA PRO A 95 37.80 -11.53 12.65
C PRO A 95 37.65 -10.15 12.00
N GLY A 96 37.62 -9.07 12.79
CA GLY A 96 37.26 -7.71 12.34
C GLY A 96 37.93 -7.21 11.04
N ALA A 97 39.26 -7.36 10.90
CA ALA A 97 39.95 -6.92 9.68
C ALA A 97 39.57 -7.75 8.45
N ARG A 98 39.49 -9.07 8.60
CA ARG A 98 39.07 -9.98 7.53
C ARG A 98 37.59 -9.81 7.19
N ARG A 99 36.76 -9.55 8.20
CA ARG A 99 35.34 -9.26 8.06
C ARG A 99 35.14 -8.03 7.17
N ALA A 100 35.83 -6.93 7.43
CA ALA A 100 35.73 -5.72 6.62
C ALA A 100 36.11 -5.95 5.14
N GLU A 101 37.21 -6.68 4.89
CA GLU A 101 37.63 -7.04 3.52
C GLU A 101 36.58 -7.91 2.81
N VAL A 102 36.10 -8.95 3.49
CA VAL A 102 35.10 -9.88 2.93
C VAL A 102 33.78 -9.15 2.69
N MET A 103 33.31 -8.31 3.61
CA MET A 103 32.09 -7.53 3.48
C MET A 103 32.15 -6.55 2.29
N ALA A 104 33.31 -5.90 2.10
CA ALA A 104 33.50 -5.02 0.94
C ALA A 104 33.35 -5.81 -0.38
N ALA A 105 34.03 -6.95 -0.50
CA ALA A 105 33.89 -7.82 -1.67
C ALA A 105 32.47 -8.40 -1.83
N TRP A 106 31.77 -8.63 -0.71
CA TRP A 106 30.40 -9.14 -0.73
C TRP A 106 29.37 -8.08 -1.10
N THR A 107 29.64 -6.78 -0.90
CA THR A 107 28.65 -5.72 -1.14
C THR A 107 28.09 -5.78 -2.57
N GLU A 108 28.94 -5.88 -3.59
CA GLU A 108 28.48 -6.04 -4.99
C GLU A 108 27.71 -7.35 -5.20
N ARG A 109 28.14 -8.44 -4.55
CA ARG A 109 27.50 -9.76 -4.67
C ARG A 109 26.09 -9.75 -4.07
N ALA A 110 25.89 -9.11 -2.91
CA ALA A 110 24.57 -8.95 -2.30
C ALA A 110 23.65 -8.11 -3.16
N LEU A 111 24.17 -7.00 -3.67
CA LEU A 111 23.45 -6.12 -4.57
C LEU A 111 23.02 -6.86 -5.84
N TRP A 112 23.83 -7.77 -6.37
CA TRP A 112 23.43 -8.62 -7.48
C TRP A 112 22.37 -9.65 -7.06
N LEU A 113 22.59 -10.37 -5.95
CA LEU A 113 21.67 -11.42 -5.48
C LEU A 113 20.28 -10.88 -5.19
N GLU A 114 20.16 -9.76 -4.48
CA GLU A 114 18.88 -9.11 -4.17
C GLU A 114 18.10 -8.70 -5.42
N THR A 115 18.80 -8.34 -6.50
CA THR A 115 18.16 -7.79 -7.69
C THR A 115 17.90 -8.82 -8.78
N GLN A 116 18.71 -9.89 -8.84
CA GLN A 116 18.66 -10.90 -9.89
C GLN A 116 18.14 -12.25 -9.42
N THR A 117 17.98 -12.46 -8.12
CA THR A 117 17.56 -13.73 -7.53
C THR A 117 16.48 -13.54 -6.47
N ARG A 118 16.05 -14.63 -5.85
CA ARG A 118 15.09 -14.62 -4.73
C ARG A 118 15.77 -14.65 -3.36
N TYR A 119 17.10 -14.54 -3.27
CA TYR A 119 17.82 -14.57 -2.00
C TYR A 119 17.70 -13.23 -1.25
N PRO A 120 17.00 -13.16 -0.10
CA PRO A 120 16.77 -11.91 0.61
C PRO A 120 17.91 -11.62 1.60
N VAL A 121 19.13 -11.44 1.10
CA VAL A 121 20.34 -11.14 1.87
C VAL A 121 20.14 -9.98 2.85
N PHE A 122 19.55 -8.87 2.39
CA PHE A 122 19.32 -7.64 3.15
C PHE A 122 18.38 -7.85 4.33
N ALA A 123 17.42 -8.78 4.22
CA ALA A 123 16.53 -9.11 5.32
C ALA A 123 17.29 -9.69 6.52
N PHE A 124 18.47 -10.26 6.33
CA PHE A 124 19.23 -10.93 7.38
C PHE A 124 20.40 -10.12 7.95
N VAL A 125 20.83 -9.04 7.28
CA VAL A 125 21.96 -8.19 7.72
C VAL A 125 21.72 -7.71 9.16
N ASP A 126 20.62 -7.00 9.40
CA ASP A 126 20.31 -6.41 10.71
C ASP A 126 19.92 -7.44 11.78
N ARG A 127 19.54 -8.65 11.33
CA ARG A 127 19.14 -9.72 12.23
C ARG A 127 20.36 -10.48 12.72
N LEU A 128 21.32 -10.77 11.84
CA LEU A 128 22.42 -11.66 12.16
C LEU A 128 23.71 -10.94 12.52
N LEU A 129 23.95 -9.74 11.97
CA LEU A 129 25.11 -8.94 12.33
C LEU A 129 24.87 -8.15 13.62
N GLU A 130 25.94 -7.93 14.37
CA GLU A 130 25.95 -6.94 15.44
C GLU A 130 25.76 -5.53 14.86
N SER A 131 25.13 -4.61 15.61
CA SER A 131 24.74 -3.29 15.12
C SER A 131 25.88 -2.54 14.43
N HIS A 132 27.08 -2.52 15.02
CA HIS A 132 28.25 -1.84 14.44
C HIS A 132 28.69 -2.43 13.08
N ALA A 133 28.54 -3.75 12.90
CA ALA A 133 28.89 -4.42 11.65
C ALA A 133 27.79 -4.25 10.60
N ALA A 134 26.52 -4.26 11.02
CA ALA A 134 25.39 -3.92 10.15
C ALA A 134 25.51 -2.48 9.64
N ASP A 135 25.83 -1.52 10.50
CA ASP A 135 25.99 -0.11 10.13
C ASP A 135 27.13 0.06 9.10
N ALA A 136 28.29 -0.57 9.36
CA ALA A 136 29.42 -0.56 8.42
C ALA A 136 29.08 -1.21 7.06
N TYR A 137 28.25 -2.27 7.06
CA TYR A 137 27.75 -2.88 5.83
C TYR A 137 26.90 -1.91 5.04
N TRP A 138 25.92 -1.30 5.71
CA TRP A 138 24.98 -0.38 5.10
C TRP A 138 25.73 0.82 4.54
N ASP A 139 26.71 1.37 5.24
CA ASP A 139 27.54 2.46 4.75
C ASP A 139 28.22 2.12 3.42
N LYS A 140 28.73 0.89 3.25
CA LYS A 140 29.33 0.43 1.99
C LYS A 140 28.30 0.34 0.86
N VAL A 141 27.09 -0.15 1.14
CA VAL A 141 25.98 -0.13 0.19
C VAL A 141 25.63 1.31 -0.19
N GLY A 142 25.61 2.22 0.77
CA GLY A 142 25.36 3.65 0.58
C GLY A 142 26.41 4.34 -0.29
N GLU A 143 27.70 4.15 0.01
CA GLU A 143 28.82 4.64 -0.80
C GLU A 143 28.69 4.18 -2.26
N ARG A 144 28.32 2.92 -2.47
CA ARG A 144 28.14 2.37 -3.81
C ARG A 144 27.00 3.03 -4.58
N LEU A 145 25.87 3.27 -3.91
CA LEU A 145 24.71 3.96 -4.49
C LEU A 145 24.98 5.43 -4.79
N LEU A 146 25.73 6.13 -3.93
CA LEU A 146 26.13 7.53 -4.16
C LEU A 146 26.99 7.69 -5.41
N GLY A 147 27.83 6.69 -5.72
CA GLY A 147 28.65 6.64 -6.93
C GLY A 147 27.95 6.05 -8.16
N ALA A 148 26.69 5.59 -8.04
CA ALA A 148 25.97 4.99 -9.15
C ALA A 148 25.49 6.05 -10.15
N GLN A 149 25.56 5.72 -11.44
CA GLN A 149 24.99 6.53 -12.52
C GLN A 149 23.97 5.69 -13.29
N ALA A 150 22.79 6.24 -13.51
CA ALA A 150 21.68 5.58 -14.19
C ALA A 150 21.66 5.96 -15.68
N THR A 151 22.79 5.80 -16.37
CA THR A 151 22.95 6.23 -17.77
C THR A 151 22.19 5.31 -18.74
N THR A 152 22.03 4.05 -18.36
CA THR A 152 21.26 3.05 -19.10
C THR A 152 20.02 2.58 -18.34
N PRO A 153 18.97 2.08 -19.02
CA PRO A 153 17.80 1.50 -18.36
C PRO A 153 18.15 0.36 -17.41
N SER A 154 19.19 -0.43 -17.72
CA SER A 154 19.65 -1.51 -16.85
C SER A 154 20.28 -0.99 -15.57
N GLU A 155 21.07 0.08 -15.64
CA GLU A 155 21.66 0.73 -14.46
C GLU A 155 20.58 1.39 -13.60
N ALA A 156 19.60 2.04 -14.23
CA ALA A 156 18.45 2.61 -13.55
C ALA A 156 17.63 1.55 -12.81
N ALA A 157 17.32 0.43 -13.47
CA ALA A 157 16.60 -0.69 -12.85
C ALA A 157 17.37 -1.28 -11.66
N ARG A 158 18.70 -1.40 -11.80
CA ARG A 158 19.58 -1.88 -10.75
C ARG A 158 19.57 -0.93 -9.54
N ALA A 159 19.76 0.37 -9.75
CA ALA A 159 19.68 1.38 -8.68
C ALA A 159 18.31 1.41 -8.00
N ALA A 160 17.23 1.24 -8.77
CA ALA A 160 15.86 1.17 -8.22
C ALA A 160 15.69 -0.03 -7.30
N ALA A 161 16.17 -1.19 -7.72
CA ALA A 161 16.07 -2.43 -6.96
C ALA A 161 16.93 -2.36 -5.69
N TRP A 162 18.11 -1.74 -5.73
CA TRP A 162 18.91 -1.44 -4.55
C TRP A 162 18.21 -0.53 -3.55
N CYS A 163 17.60 0.57 -4.02
CA CYS A 163 16.81 1.46 -3.17
C CYS A 163 15.58 0.76 -2.59
N ALA A 164 14.97 -0.17 -3.32
CA ALA A 164 13.85 -0.99 -2.83
C ALA A 164 14.30 -1.97 -1.74
N GLY A 165 15.47 -2.61 -1.91
CA GLY A 165 16.08 -3.47 -0.91
C GLY A 165 16.43 -2.73 0.38
N LEU A 166 17.01 -1.53 0.28
CA LEU A 166 17.22 -0.68 1.46
C LEU A 166 15.90 -0.33 2.15
N ARG A 167 14.85 0.01 1.39
CA ARG A 167 13.52 0.33 1.94
C ARG A 167 12.83 -0.84 2.62
N SER A 168 13.14 -2.09 2.24
CA SER A 168 12.56 -3.27 2.86
C SER A 168 13.24 -3.66 4.17
N SER A 169 14.49 -3.20 4.38
CA SER A 169 15.17 -3.32 5.68
C SER A 169 14.45 -2.49 6.74
N SER A 170 14.36 -3.04 7.95
CA SER A 170 13.84 -2.37 9.14
C SER A 170 14.89 -1.55 9.89
N SER A 171 16.12 -1.46 9.38
CA SER A 171 17.21 -0.72 10.02
C SER A 171 17.03 0.78 9.89
N ALA A 172 17.25 1.47 11.01
CA ALA A 172 17.33 2.93 11.02
C ALA A 172 18.49 3.42 10.14
N GLU A 173 19.58 2.66 10.03
CA GLU A 173 20.74 3.03 9.22
C GLU A 173 20.41 2.94 7.73
N SER A 174 19.72 1.88 7.30
CA SER A 174 19.22 1.78 5.92
C SER A 174 18.35 2.98 5.53
N ALA A 175 17.47 3.43 6.44
CA ALA A 175 16.65 4.62 6.22
C ALA A 175 17.49 5.92 6.13
N ARG A 176 18.49 6.11 7.00
CA ARG A 176 19.42 7.25 6.94
C ARG A 176 20.22 7.26 5.65
N ILE A 177 20.63 6.10 5.16
CA ILE A 177 21.38 6.00 3.91
C ILE A 177 20.51 6.35 2.71
N LEU A 178 19.24 5.92 2.69
CA LEU A 178 18.30 6.36 1.66
C LEU A 178 18.11 7.88 1.67
N GLU A 179 18.02 8.50 2.85
CA GLU A 179 17.95 9.96 2.99
C GLU A 179 19.23 10.62 2.46
N ARG A 180 20.41 10.12 2.84
CA ARG A 180 21.71 10.58 2.32
C ARG A 180 21.78 10.46 0.79
N ILE A 181 21.35 9.35 0.20
CA ILE A 181 21.33 9.17 -1.26
C ILE A 181 20.32 10.13 -1.92
N ALA A 182 19.17 10.38 -1.29
CA ALA A 182 18.17 11.33 -1.79
C ALA A 182 18.65 12.79 -1.80
N GLU A 183 19.64 13.13 -0.96
CA GLU A 183 20.22 14.48 -0.90
C GLU A 183 21.48 14.58 -1.76
N ASP A 184 22.38 13.62 -1.63
CA ASP A 184 23.77 13.74 -2.09
C ASP A 184 24.07 12.99 -3.40
N ALA A 185 23.16 12.12 -3.90
CA ALA A 185 23.43 11.40 -5.14
C ALA A 185 23.63 12.36 -6.30
N SER A 186 24.71 12.18 -7.05
CA SER A 186 25.05 13.02 -8.21
C SER A 186 24.04 12.85 -9.36
N ASP A 187 23.55 11.63 -9.55
CA ASP A 187 22.57 11.27 -10.56
C ASP A 187 21.13 11.57 -10.09
N GLY A 188 20.38 12.35 -10.87
CA GLY A 188 19.01 12.76 -10.53
C GLY A 188 18.00 11.62 -10.49
N VAL A 189 18.21 10.53 -11.24
CA VAL A 189 17.35 9.34 -11.25
C VAL A 189 17.60 8.53 -9.98
N VAL A 190 18.86 8.30 -9.61
CA VAL A 190 19.22 7.62 -8.35
C VAL A 190 18.68 8.41 -7.16
N ARG A 191 18.82 9.75 -7.19
CA ARG A 191 18.24 10.64 -6.19
C ARG A 191 16.73 10.50 -6.07
N ALA A 192 16.01 10.49 -7.19
CA ALA A 192 14.56 10.33 -7.22
C ALA A 192 14.11 8.94 -6.73
N MET A 193 14.91 7.89 -6.97
CA MET A 193 14.65 6.54 -6.47
C MET A 193 14.87 6.44 -4.97
N ALA A 194 15.90 7.06 -4.42
CA ALA A 194 16.20 7.04 -3.00
C ALA A 194 15.31 7.97 -2.18
N ALA A 195 14.78 9.02 -2.81
CA ALA A 195 13.88 9.99 -2.19
C ALA A 195 12.84 9.28 -1.32
N PRO A 196 12.64 9.74 -0.07
CA PRO A 196 11.66 9.16 0.82
C PRO A 196 10.36 9.14 0.05
N SER A 197 9.87 7.93 -0.21
CA SER A 197 8.59 7.77 -0.84
C SER A 197 7.61 8.36 0.15
N VAL A 198 7.18 9.61 -0.05
CA VAL A 198 6.09 10.25 0.68
C VAL A 198 4.81 9.49 0.33
N SER A 199 4.71 8.21 0.69
CA SER A 199 3.66 7.29 0.23
C SER A 199 3.28 7.51 -1.25
N SER A 200 4.27 7.80 -2.10
CA SER A 200 4.06 8.17 -3.50
C SER A 200 4.52 7.08 -4.46
N GLY A 201 4.83 5.89 -3.93
CA GLY A 201 5.28 4.70 -4.65
C GLY A 201 4.32 3.51 -4.52
N ALA A 202 3.02 3.75 -4.70
CA ALA A 202 1.99 2.77 -5.07
C ALA A 202 0.82 3.48 -5.80
N THR A 203 1.14 4.58 -6.50
CA THR A 203 0.17 5.63 -6.85
C THR A 203 -0.37 5.58 -8.26
N ALA A 204 -0.07 4.55 -9.06
CA ALA A 204 -0.84 4.36 -10.30
C ALA A 204 -2.32 4.07 -9.97
N HIS A 205 -2.59 3.42 -8.83
CA HIS A 205 -3.94 2.97 -8.46
C HIS A 205 -4.32 3.23 -7.00
N ALA A 206 -3.68 4.19 -6.31
CA ALA A 206 -4.10 4.56 -4.95
C ALA A 206 -5.29 5.53 -4.98
N VAL A 207 -6.37 5.20 -4.27
CA VAL A 207 -7.57 6.03 -4.14
C VAL A 207 -7.63 6.58 -2.72
N GLN A 208 -7.48 7.90 -2.58
CA GLN A 208 -7.59 8.58 -1.30
C GLN A 208 -8.92 9.35 -1.20
N GLY A 209 -9.53 9.33 -0.02
CA GLY A 209 -10.64 10.22 0.29
C GLY A 209 -11.05 10.17 1.75
N LEU A 210 -12.24 10.66 2.04
CA LEU A 210 -12.80 10.66 3.39
C LEU A 210 -13.54 9.35 3.65
N ALA A 211 -13.30 8.73 4.80
CA ALA A 211 -14.07 7.59 5.25
C ALA A 211 -15.53 8.00 5.42
N GLY A 212 -16.41 7.37 4.65
CA GLY A 212 -17.84 7.60 4.70
C GLY A 212 -18.58 6.31 4.96
N HIS A 213 -19.79 6.41 5.49
CA HIS A 213 -20.77 5.33 5.36
C HIS A 213 -21.68 5.70 4.21
N ALA A 214 -21.96 4.78 3.28
CA ALA A 214 -23.05 4.99 2.34
C ALA A 214 -24.36 5.21 3.15
N PRO A 215 -25.20 6.21 2.82
CA PRO A 215 -26.50 6.34 3.46
C PRO A 215 -27.28 5.05 3.22
N PRO A 216 -28.05 4.54 4.21
CA PRO A 216 -28.94 3.42 3.96
C PRO A 216 -29.93 3.81 2.85
N GLY A 217 -29.90 3.06 1.74
CA GLY A 217 -30.87 3.23 0.65
C GLY A 217 -32.23 2.61 0.96
N GLY A 218 -33.19 2.81 0.05
CA GLY A 218 -34.53 2.20 0.11
C GLY A 218 -35.53 2.93 1.02
N VAL A 219 -36.64 2.26 1.34
CA VAL A 219 -37.80 2.81 2.07
C VAL A 219 -37.41 3.37 3.45
N ARG A 220 -36.44 2.74 4.13
CA ARG A 220 -35.89 3.25 5.41
C ARG A 220 -35.26 4.63 5.27
N GLY A 221 -34.59 4.90 4.14
CA GLY A 221 -34.03 6.21 3.85
C GLY A 221 -35.10 7.29 3.72
N VAL A 222 -36.23 6.96 3.08
CA VAL A 222 -37.37 7.86 2.87
C VAL A 222 -38.08 8.17 4.20
N ILE A 223 -38.41 7.16 5.00
CA ILE A 223 -39.03 7.35 6.33
C ILE A 223 -38.15 8.24 7.21
N ARG A 224 -36.83 8.01 7.18
CA ARG A 224 -35.86 8.81 7.94
C ARG A 224 -35.76 10.25 7.47
N LEU A 225 -35.99 10.50 6.18
CA LEU A 225 -36.02 11.85 5.62
C LEU A 225 -37.31 12.57 6.05
N LEU A 226 -38.45 11.90 5.92
CA LEU A 226 -39.77 12.44 6.30
C LEU A 226 -39.88 12.69 7.81
N SER A 227 -39.25 11.86 8.64
CA SER A 227 -39.30 12.02 10.10
C SER A 227 -38.44 13.18 10.63
N GLY A 228 -37.70 13.90 9.78
CA GLY A 228 -36.76 14.95 10.20
C GLY A 228 -35.49 14.43 10.90
N TRP A 229 -35.41 13.13 11.19
CA TRP A 229 -34.24 12.51 11.83
C TRP A 229 -32.96 12.68 11.00
N ALA A 230 -33.09 12.63 9.67
CA ALA A 230 -31.98 12.93 8.78
C ALA A 230 -31.40 14.33 9.01
N ALA A 231 -32.22 15.35 9.25
CA ALA A 231 -31.77 16.71 9.53
C ALA A 231 -30.99 16.77 10.85
N LEU A 232 -31.47 16.10 11.89
CA LEU A 232 -30.78 16.03 13.19
C LEU A 232 -29.40 15.36 13.07
N GLN A 233 -29.29 14.27 12.31
CA GLN A 233 -28.00 13.63 12.03
C GLN A 233 -27.06 14.50 11.20
N TRP A 234 -27.60 15.25 10.24
CA TRP A 234 -26.81 16.20 9.47
C TRP A 234 -26.27 17.33 10.35
N LEU A 235 -27.09 17.86 11.25
CA LEU A 235 -26.67 18.86 12.23
C LEU A 235 -25.57 18.31 13.14
N GLY A 236 -25.74 17.10 13.69
CA GLY A 236 -24.70 16.44 14.49
C GLY A 236 -23.39 16.22 13.71
N ARG A 237 -23.47 15.87 12.42
CA ARG A 237 -22.28 15.75 11.56
C ARG A 237 -21.65 17.09 11.22
N ALA A 238 -22.44 18.14 11.05
CA ALA A 238 -21.94 19.50 10.84
C ALA A 238 -21.20 19.98 12.10
N LEU A 239 -21.77 19.75 13.29
CA LEU A 239 -21.06 19.99 14.56
C LEU A 239 -19.78 19.15 14.66
N ALA A 240 -19.81 17.86 14.35
CA ALA A 240 -18.61 17.02 14.37
C ALA A 240 -17.54 17.49 13.36
N PHE A 241 -17.96 18.04 12.21
CA PHE A 241 -17.07 18.63 11.22
C PHE A 241 -16.42 19.92 11.75
N ILE A 242 -17.17 20.75 12.49
CA ILE A 242 -16.67 21.92 13.21
C ILE A 242 -15.65 21.50 14.28
N VAL A 243 -15.91 20.39 14.98
CA VAL A 243 -14.99 19.80 15.97
C VAL A 243 -13.82 19.04 15.31
N THR A 244 -13.63 19.16 13.99
CA THR A 244 -12.47 18.67 13.20
C THR A 244 -12.20 17.16 13.27
N LEU A 245 -13.17 16.34 13.65
CA LEU A 245 -13.02 14.88 13.57
C LEU A 245 -13.06 14.45 12.10
N ARG A 246 -11.89 14.17 11.52
CA ARG A 246 -11.74 13.77 10.12
C ARG A 246 -11.09 12.40 10.03
N ARG A 247 -11.78 11.46 9.39
CA ARG A 247 -11.24 10.14 9.07
C ARG A 247 -10.90 10.08 7.59
N HIS A 248 -9.61 9.98 7.29
CA HIS A 248 -9.10 9.77 5.94
C HIS A 248 -8.89 8.29 5.72
N THR A 249 -9.27 7.80 4.55
CA THR A 249 -9.01 6.43 4.14
C THR A 249 -8.33 6.44 2.78
N THR A 250 -7.29 5.63 2.65
CA THR A 250 -6.59 5.38 1.40
C THR A 250 -6.74 3.90 1.06
N LEU A 251 -7.31 3.62 -0.11
CA LEU A 251 -7.31 2.29 -0.72
C LEU A 251 -6.09 2.18 -1.62
N GLN A 252 -5.35 1.09 -1.48
CA GLN A 252 -4.19 0.79 -2.32
C GLN A 252 -4.23 -0.68 -2.75
N LEU A 253 -3.77 -0.97 -3.97
CA LEU A 253 -3.58 -2.34 -4.43
C LEU A 253 -2.16 -2.77 -4.08
N GLY A 254 -2.02 -3.60 -3.04
CA GLY A 254 -0.77 -4.23 -2.66
C GLY A 254 -0.54 -5.55 -3.38
N GLY A 255 0.61 -6.19 -3.15
CA GLY A 255 0.92 -7.51 -3.71
C GLY A 255 0.00 -8.62 -3.19
N ALA A 256 -0.43 -8.53 -1.93
CA ALA A 256 -1.28 -9.54 -1.28
C ALA A 256 -2.81 -9.27 -1.40
N GLY A 257 -3.22 -8.10 -1.90
CA GLY A 257 -4.62 -7.72 -2.00
C GLY A 257 -4.90 -6.22 -1.90
N VAL A 258 -6.11 -5.88 -1.48
CA VAL A 258 -6.53 -4.48 -1.27
C VAL A 258 -6.14 -4.06 0.15
N GLU A 259 -5.26 -3.08 0.25
CA GLU A 259 -4.89 -2.47 1.52
C GLU A 259 -5.74 -1.22 1.81
N VAL A 260 -6.25 -1.16 3.03
CA VAL A 260 -7.08 -0.08 3.53
C VAL A 260 -6.36 0.59 4.68
N LEU A 261 -5.85 1.78 4.42
CA LEU A 261 -5.17 2.62 5.40
C LEU A 261 -6.16 3.66 5.91
N SER A 262 -6.58 3.55 7.16
CA SER A 262 -7.47 4.51 7.81
C SER A 262 -6.73 5.33 8.85
N THR A 263 -6.75 6.66 8.71
CA THR A 263 -6.20 7.60 9.69
C THR A 263 -7.32 8.48 10.23
N THR A 264 -7.52 8.48 11.54
CA THR A 264 -8.48 9.36 12.24
C THR A 264 -7.71 10.51 12.88
N ARG A 265 -8.04 11.74 12.47
CA ARG A 265 -7.51 12.98 13.04
C ARG A 265 -8.57 13.70 13.86
N LEU A 266 -8.17 14.22 15.02
CA LEU A 266 -8.95 15.10 15.87
C LEU A 266 -8.11 16.36 16.13
N MET A 267 -8.62 17.54 15.81
CA MET A 267 -7.92 18.82 16.04
C MET A 267 -6.53 18.85 15.37
N GLY A 268 -6.43 18.28 14.17
CA GLY A 268 -5.17 18.19 13.41
C GLY A 268 -4.19 17.12 13.90
N ARG A 269 -4.42 16.50 15.06
CA ARG A 269 -3.58 15.42 15.61
C ARG A 269 -4.10 14.05 15.21
N GLU A 270 -3.19 13.13 14.92
CA GLU A 270 -3.53 11.74 14.61
C GLU A 270 -3.87 10.99 15.91
N VAL A 271 -5.11 10.50 15.99
CA VAL A 271 -5.62 9.79 17.17
C VAL A 271 -5.54 8.28 16.97
N ARG A 272 -5.77 7.82 15.73
CA ARG A 272 -5.84 6.40 15.43
C ARG A 272 -5.43 6.12 14.00
N ARG A 273 -4.52 5.18 13.82
CA ARG A 273 -4.15 4.59 12.54
C ARG A 273 -4.60 3.13 12.52
N SER A 274 -5.28 2.71 11.46
CA SER A 274 -5.61 1.30 11.20
C SER A 274 -5.10 0.94 9.81
N ARG A 275 -4.50 -0.24 9.68
CA ARG A 275 -4.12 -0.84 8.40
C ARG A 275 -4.77 -2.21 8.35
N GLU A 276 -5.63 -2.41 7.35
CA GLU A 276 -6.34 -3.65 7.10
C GLU A 276 -6.02 -4.10 5.68
N THR A 277 -5.63 -5.37 5.50
CA THR A 277 -5.33 -5.93 4.18
C THR A 277 -6.36 -7.00 3.88
N PHE A 278 -7.12 -6.80 2.80
CA PHE A 278 -8.13 -7.72 2.32
C PHE A 278 -7.55 -8.51 1.14
N PRO A 279 -7.44 -9.84 1.22
CA PRO A 279 -6.97 -10.64 0.08
C PRO A 279 -7.94 -10.49 -1.10
N LEU A 280 -7.44 -10.54 -2.35
CA LEU A 280 -8.28 -10.31 -3.54
C LEU A 280 -9.53 -11.20 -3.58
N ARG A 281 -9.39 -12.48 -3.20
CA ARG A 281 -10.50 -13.44 -3.08
C ARG A 281 -11.61 -13.05 -2.10
N SER A 282 -11.33 -12.15 -1.16
CA SER A 282 -12.32 -11.65 -0.22
C SER A 282 -13.12 -10.47 -0.77
N VAL A 283 -12.67 -9.83 -1.86
CA VAL A 283 -13.40 -8.69 -2.44
C VAL A 283 -14.59 -9.24 -3.23
N GLN A 284 -15.79 -9.04 -2.71
CA GLN A 284 -17.03 -9.52 -3.32
C GLN A 284 -17.55 -8.55 -4.38
N ALA A 285 -17.46 -7.26 -4.10
CA ALA A 285 -17.88 -6.22 -5.04
C ALA A 285 -17.08 -4.94 -4.81
N ALA A 286 -16.76 -4.26 -5.91
CA ALA A 286 -16.24 -2.90 -5.89
C ALA A 286 -17.00 -2.07 -6.92
N SER A 287 -17.56 -0.94 -6.48
CA SER A 287 -18.40 -0.10 -7.34
C SER A 287 -18.12 1.38 -7.12
N ARG A 288 -18.21 2.13 -8.22
CA ARG A 288 -18.25 3.59 -8.19
C ARG A 288 -19.67 4.06 -7.89
N GLU A 289 -19.86 4.73 -6.77
CA GLU A 289 -21.14 5.37 -6.43
C GLU A 289 -21.05 6.87 -6.75
N VAL A 290 -21.89 7.33 -7.67
CA VAL A 290 -22.11 8.77 -7.87
C VAL A 290 -23.01 9.25 -6.73
N ARG A 291 -22.60 10.30 -6.02
CA ARG A 291 -23.33 10.78 -4.85
C ARG A 291 -24.66 11.40 -5.28
N TYR A 292 -25.75 10.67 -5.01
CA TYR A 292 -27.13 11.07 -5.27
C TYR A 292 -27.42 11.60 -6.69
N PRO A 293 -27.32 10.74 -7.72
CA PRO A 293 -27.58 11.16 -9.11
C PRO A 293 -28.98 11.75 -9.32
N ARG A 294 -29.92 11.54 -8.38
CA ARG A 294 -31.30 12.02 -8.45
C ARG A 294 -31.70 12.95 -7.31
N ALA A 295 -30.81 13.31 -6.37
CA ALA A 295 -31.21 14.17 -5.25
C ALA A 295 -31.63 15.56 -5.71
N HIS A 296 -30.96 16.12 -6.72
CA HIS A 296 -31.33 17.43 -7.26
C HIS A 296 -32.74 17.41 -7.87
N LEU A 297 -33.10 16.33 -8.60
CA LEU A 297 -34.46 16.13 -9.12
C LEU A 297 -35.50 16.03 -8.01
N LEU A 298 -35.20 15.30 -6.94
CA LEU A 298 -36.11 15.17 -5.80
C LEU A 298 -36.26 16.48 -5.01
N LEU A 299 -35.17 17.23 -4.84
CA LEU A 299 -35.18 18.51 -4.13
C LEU A 299 -35.95 19.56 -4.93
N GLY A 300 -35.72 19.61 -6.24
CA GLY A 300 -36.42 20.48 -7.16
C GLY A 300 -37.91 20.14 -7.23
N ALA A 301 -38.26 18.87 -7.42
CA ALA A 301 -39.66 18.42 -7.42
C ALA A 301 -40.37 18.70 -6.09
N ALA A 302 -39.68 18.54 -4.95
CA ALA A 302 -40.24 18.87 -3.64
C ALA A 302 -40.44 20.37 -3.45
N ALA A 303 -39.47 21.19 -3.87
CA ALA A 303 -39.57 22.65 -3.81
C ALA A 303 -40.70 23.18 -4.71
N PHE A 304 -40.82 22.64 -5.92
CA PHE A 304 -41.91 22.94 -6.85
C PHE A 304 -43.27 22.49 -6.31
N GLY A 305 -43.36 21.29 -5.74
CA GLY A 305 -44.60 20.81 -5.11
C GLY A 305 -45.04 21.70 -3.95
N ALA A 306 -44.10 22.12 -3.09
CA ALA A 306 -44.39 23.03 -1.99
C ALA A 306 -44.83 24.42 -2.48
N SER A 307 -44.18 24.96 -3.51
CA SER A 307 -44.56 26.25 -4.08
C SER A 307 -45.92 26.20 -4.78
N LEU A 308 -46.25 25.09 -5.44
CA LEU A 308 -47.55 24.88 -6.08
C LEU A 308 -48.67 24.82 -5.04
N LEU A 309 -48.46 24.11 -3.92
CA LEU A 309 -49.45 24.02 -2.84
C LEU A 309 -49.68 25.37 -2.16
N LEU A 310 -48.61 26.02 -1.71
CA LEU A 310 -48.71 27.31 -1.00
C LEU A 310 -49.21 28.43 -1.93
N GLY A 311 -48.68 28.48 -3.15
CA GLY A 311 -49.10 29.46 -4.16
C GLY A 311 -50.55 29.23 -4.58
N GLY A 312 -50.98 27.97 -4.69
CA GLY A 312 -52.35 27.62 -5.06
C GLY A 312 -53.37 28.08 -4.01
N VAL A 313 -53.06 27.92 -2.72
CA VAL A 313 -53.89 28.43 -1.63
C VAL A 313 -54.05 29.96 -1.72
N TRP A 314 -52.96 30.69 -2.00
CA TRP A 314 -52.99 32.14 -2.09
C TRP A 314 -53.74 32.65 -3.32
N VAL A 315 -53.56 31.99 -4.47
CA VAL A 315 -54.32 32.29 -5.68
C VAL A 315 -55.81 32.03 -5.45
N ALA A 316 -56.17 30.89 -4.84
CA ALA A 316 -57.56 30.55 -4.56
C ALA A 316 -58.22 31.58 -3.63
N GLU A 317 -57.53 32.00 -2.57
CA GLU A 317 -58.05 33.04 -1.68
C GLU A 317 -58.13 34.40 -2.39
N GLY A 318 -57.13 34.76 -3.20
CA GLY A 318 -57.15 36.00 -3.99
C GLY A 318 -58.30 36.06 -5.00
N VAL A 319 -58.67 34.94 -5.63
CA VAL A 319 -59.86 34.86 -6.47
C VAL A 319 -61.12 35.05 -5.64
N ARG A 320 -61.17 34.46 -4.43
CA ARG A 320 -62.34 34.53 -3.55
C ARG A 320 -62.57 35.93 -2.99
N THR A 321 -61.50 36.65 -2.64
CA THR A 321 -61.56 37.99 -2.05
C THR A 321 -61.53 39.12 -3.09
N GLY A 322 -61.11 38.83 -4.32
CA GLY A 322 -60.88 39.84 -5.36
C GLY A 322 -59.60 40.65 -5.17
N GLU A 323 -58.69 40.21 -4.30
CA GLU A 323 -57.44 40.93 -4.02
C GLU A 323 -56.33 40.55 -5.01
N THR A 324 -56.00 41.49 -5.91
CA THR A 324 -54.95 41.31 -6.93
C THR A 324 -53.58 40.99 -6.34
N TYR A 325 -53.27 41.49 -5.14
CA TYR A 325 -51.98 41.24 -4.48
C TYR A 325 -51.78 39.75 -4.14
N LEU A 326 -52.82 39.06 -3.67
CA LEU A 326 -52.75 37.63 -3.34
C LEU A 326 -52.55 36.78 -4.60
N LEU A 327 -53.22 37.15 -5.70
CA LEU A 327 -53.04 36.52 -7.01
C LEU A 327 -51.59 36.64 -7.50
N MET A 328 -51.03 37.85 -7.46
CA MET A 328 -49.66 38.13 -7.90
C MET A 328 -48.63 37.40 -7.02
N ALA A 329 -48.83 37.42 -5.69
CA ALA A 329 -47.92 36.77 -4.76
C ALA A 329 -47.96 35.24 -4.89
N GLY A 330 -49.15 34.64 -5.05
CA GLY A 330 -49.29 33.20 -5.28
C GLY A 330 -48.67 32.76 -6.62
N GLY A 331 -48.91 33.51 -7.70
CA GLY A 331 -48.29 33.26 -9.00
C GLY A 331 -46.76 33.39 -8.98
N ALA A 332 -46.23 34.41 -8.29
CA ALA A 332 -44.79 34.60 -8.11
C ALA A 332 -44.15 33.44 -7.31
N LEU A 333 -44.84 32.94 -6.28
CA LEU A 333 -44.39 31.80 -5.50
C LEU A 333 -44.27 30.54 -6.38
N MET A 334 -45.29 30.25 -7.19
CA MET A 334 -45.28 29.11 -8.13
C MET A 334 -44.13 29.21 -9.14
N LEU A 335 -43.94 30.38 -9.75
CA LEU A 335 -42.84 30.64 -10.69
C LEU A 335 -41.47 30.45 -10.04
N THR A 336 -41.32 30.90 -8.79
CA THR A 336 -40.05 30.77 -8.04
C THR A 336 -39.71 29.30 -7.79
N GLY A 337 -40.68 28.47 -7.41
CA GLY A 337 -40.41 27.04 -7.22
C GLY A 337 -40.12 26.30 -8.53
N ALA A 338 -40.77 26.67 -9.65
CA ALA A 338 -40.45 26.12 -10.96
C ALA A 338 -39.02 26.50 -11.41
N LEU A 339 -38.64 27.76 -11.19
CA LEU A 339 -37.30 28.25 -11.48
C LEU A 339 -36.26 27.55 -10.58
N LEU A 340 -36.58 27.32 -9.32
CA LEU A 340 -35.71 26.60 -8.39
C LEU A 340 -35.53 25.14 -8.82
N ASP A 341 -36.58 24.44 -9.25
CA ASP A 341 -36.48 23.08 -9.79
C ASP A 341 -35.56 23.02 -11.03
N LEU A 342 -35.79 23.91 -12.00
CA LEU A 342 -34.96 24.00 -13.21
C LEU A 342 -33.49 24.33 -12.90
N THR A 343 -33.25 25.30 -12.02
CA THR A 343 -31.88 25.70 -11.64
C THR A 343 -31.16 24.59 -10.87
N LEU A 344 -31.85 23.88 -9.98
CA LEU A 344 -31.31 22.71 -9.29
C LEU A 344 -31.03 21.55 -10.27
N GLY A 345 -31.81 21.42 -11.34
CA GLY A 345 -31.58 20.46 -12.43
C GLY A 345 -30.32 20.74 -13.26
N VAL A 346 -29.94 22.00 -13.39
CA VAL A 346 -28.75 22.43 -14.17
C VAL A 346 -27.50 22.56 -13.29
N LEU A 347 -27.64 22.84 -12.00
CA LEU A 347 -26.54 22.93 -11.06
C LEU A 347 -25.89 21.54 -10.88
N PRO A 348 -24.59 21.38 -11.20
CA PRO A 348 -23.88 20.15 -10.93
C PRO A 348 -23.70 20.01 -9.42
N PHE A 349 -24.69 19.42 -8.74
CA PHE A 349 -24.60 19.02 -7.33
C PHE A 349 -23.69 17.80 -7.19
N GLY A 350 -22.41 18.06 -7.38
CA GLY A 350 -21.29 17.15 -7.32
C GLY A 350 -20.08 17.95 -7.76
N ARG A 351 -19.04 18.02 -6.94
CA ARG A 351 -17.75 18.55 -7.42
C ARG A 351 -17.37 17.69 -8.63
N ARG A 352 -17.38 18.27 -9.84
CA ARG A 352 -16.97 17.58 -11.07
C ARG A 352 -15.62 16.91 -10.80
N GLY A 353 -15.52 15.63 -11.18
CA GLY A 353 -14.32 14.84 -10.97
C GLY A 353 -14.17 14.20 -9.58
N HIS A 354 -15.17 14.26 -8.69
CA HIS A 354 -15.14 13.53 -7.42
C HIS A 354 -16.30 12.55 -7.25
N VAL A 355 -15.98 11.29 -6.96
CA VAL A 355 -16.92 10.18 -6.78
C VAL A 355 -16.76 9.52 -5.41
N ALA A 356 -17.69 8.64 -5.06
CA ALA A 356 -17.52 7.72 -3.96
C ALA A 356 -17.13 6.33 -4.49
N VAL A 357 -16.27 5.64 -3.77
CA VAL A 357 -15.93 4.23 -4.02
C VAL A 357 -16.46 3.41 -2.88
N ARG A 358 -17.11 2.30 -3.21
CA ARG A 358 -17.54 1.31 -2.26
C ARG A 358 -16.85 -0.02 -2.58
N LEU A 359 -16.29 -0.61 -1.54
CA LEU A 359 -15.68 -1.94 -1.57
C LEU A 359 -16.38 -2.79 -0.50
N ASP A 360 -17.02 -3.86 -0.95
CA ASP A 360 -17.65 -4.86 -0.12
C ASP A 360 -16.73 -6.09 -0.11
N ALA A 361 -16.16 -6.40 1.06
CA ALA A 361 -15.32 -7.55 1.29
C ALA A 361 -16.06 -8.66 2.07
N ALA A 362 -15.46 -9.85 2.14
CA ALA A 362 -15.92 -10.95 2.98
C ALA A 362 -16.05 -10.51 4.44
N ASP A 363 -16.84 -11.26 5.22
CA ASP A 363 -17.18 -10.93 6.62
C ASP A 363 -17.97 -9.64 6.80
N HIS A 364 -18.72 -9.24 5.76
CA HIS A 364 -19.58 -8.04 5.75
C HIS A 364 -18.84 -6.71 5.99
N VAL A 365 -17.53 -6.69 5.80
CA VAL A 365 -16.75 -5.46 5.91
C VAL A 365 -17.04 -4.58 4.70
N ARG A 366 -17.54 -3.37 4.97
CA ARG A 366 -17.87 -2.37 3.94
C ARG A 366 -16.97 -1.16 4.11
N VAL A 367 -16.15 -0.91 3.10
CA VAL A 367 -15.30 0.28 3.05
C VAL A 367 -15.88 1.23 2.01
N ALA A 368 -16.22 2.44 2.44
CA ALA A 368 -16.66 3.49 1.54
C ALA A 368 -15.78 4.74 1.66
N ILE A 369 -15.20 5.13 0.53
CA ILE A 369 -14.42 6.36 0.38
C ILE A 369 -15.28 7.39 -0.33
N ARG A 370 -15.29 8.63 0.18
CA ARG A 370 -15.99 9.76 -0.44
C ARG A 370 -15.00 10.82 -0.90
N GLY A 371 -15.34 11.47 -2.01
CA GLY A 371 -14.57 12.61 -2.53
C GLY A 371 -13.26 12.20 -3.20
N ALA A 372 -13.20 10.97 -3.70
CA ALA A 372 -12.05 10.48 -4.44
C ALA A 372 -12.10 11.01 -5.89
N GLU A 373 -10.94 11.26 -6.49
CA GLU A 373 -10.82 11.71 -7.88
C GLU A 373 -11.32 10.64 -8.86
N GLU A 374 -12.26 10.99 -9.75
CA GLU A 374 -12.93 10.06 -10.66
C GLU A 374 -11.95 9.26 -11.53
N ALA A 375 -10.97 9.93 -12.13
CA ALA A 375 -9.96 9.27 -12.97
C ALA A 375 -9.14 8.22 -12.21
N ARG A 376 -8.79 8.51 -10.94
CA ARG A 376 -8.05 7.55 -10.09
C ARG A 376 -8.92 6.39 -9.66
N VAL A 377 -10.20 6.64 -9.38
CA VAL A 377 -11.18 5.61 -9.03
C VAL A 377 -11.36 4.65 -10.19
N ASP A 378 -11.58 5.17 -11.40
CA ASP A 378 -11.76 4.33 -12.58
C ASP A 378 -10.48 3.53 -12.88
N GLY A 379 -9.30 4.14 -12.71
CA GLY A 379 -8.01 3.45 -12.83
C GLY A 379 -7.84 2.32 -11.80
N PHE A 380 -8.23 2.56 -10.54
CA PHE A 380 -8.19 1.54 -9.49
C PHE A 380 -9.16 0.39 -9.74
N LEU A 381 -10.40 0.68 -10.16
CA LEU A 381 -11.40 -0.36 -10.42
C LEU A 381 -11.00 -1.25 -11.60
N ARG A 382 -10.44 -0.68 -12.67
CA ARG A 382 -9.93 -1.46 -13.82
C ARG A 382 -8.77 -2.36 -13.44
N GLU A 383 -7.84 -1.87 -12.61
CA GLU A 383 -6.71 -2.70 -12.16
C GLU A 383 -7.17 -3.80 -11.19
N LEU A 384 -8.12 -3.48 -10.30
CA LEU A 384 -8.73 -4.47 -9.41
C LEU A 384 -9.42 -5.59 -10.22
N GLU A 385 -10.20 -5.22 -11.25
CA GLU A 385 -10.84 -6.17 -12.16
C GLU A 385 -9.80 -7.07 -12.85
N ARG A 386 -8.73 -6.47 -13.42
CA ARG A 386 -7.65 -7.20 -14.08
C ARG A 386 -7.00 -8.24 -13.14
N ARG A 387 -6.73 -7.88 -11.89
CA ARG A 387 -6.13 -8.78 -10.91
C ARG A 387 -7.07 -9.86 -10.41
N LEU A 388 -8.38 -9.57 -10.33
CA LEU A 388 -9.38 -10.57 -9.97
C LEU A 388 -9.52 -11.63 -11.06
N VAL A 389 -9.49 -11.24 -12.34
CA VAL A 389 -9.51 -12.18 -13.47
C VAL A 389 -8.23 -13.03 -13.48
N GLY A 390 -7.06 -12.42 -13.34
CA GLY A 390 -5.78 -13.16 -13.35
C GLY A 390 -5.50 -14.02 -12.12
N ALA A 391 -6.28 -13.89 -11.04
CA ALA A 391 -6.17 -14.73 -9.84
C ALA A 391 -7.14 -15.92 -9.84
N GLY A 392 -8.02 -16.02 -10.84
CA GLY A 392 -8.98 -17.11 -11.01
C GLY A 392 -8.50 -18.23 -11.94
N GLU A 393 -7.37 -18.03 -12.63
CA GLU A 393 -6.59 -19.06 -13.33
C GLU A 393 -5.54 -19.65 -12.38
#